data_AF-A0A2Z5YV03-F1
#
_entry.id   AF-A0A2Z5YV03-F1
#
_cell.length_a   1.000
_cell.length_b   1.000
_cell.length_c   1.000
_cell.angle_alpha   90.00
_cell.angle_beta   90.00
_cell.angle_gamma   90.00
#
_symmetry.space_group_name_H-M   'P 1'
#
loop_
_entity.id
_entity.type
_entity.pdbx_description
1 polymer ?
#
loop_
_entity_poly.entity_id
_entity_poly.type
_entity_poly.pdbx_seq_one_letter_code
_entity_poly.pdbx_strand_id
1 'polypeptide(L)'
;MPSPTLWTSHATILDLAKVEKPAQVPNSDGQMVALDSVSLLPVLKDGEARTRDPQTGVIICETVIPLKNHERQIALRNERYKLLNIKAEGEGAVCKYYDVTADPLEEFPISEKETAGAFAATCDPRTFPAMRVWHRLSDGASRVWRSRAPQLSYLAPPRDRLPALPV
;
A
#
# COMPACT_ATOMS: atom_id res chain seq x y z
N MET A 1 2.43 17.04 -14.51
CA MET A 1 2.57 16.58 -13.10
C MET A 1 1.68 15.35 -12.95
N PRO A 2 2.22 14.19 -12.55
CA PRO A 2 1.38 13.01 -12.33
C PRO A 2 0.54 13.23 -11.05
N SER A 3 -0.78 13.10 -11.19
CA SER A 3 -1.75 13.17 -10.10
C SER A 3 -1.85 11.78 -9.43
N PRO A 4 -1.71 11.66 -8.10
CA PRO A 4 -1.86 10.38 -7.43
C PRO A 4 -3.31 9.92 -7.57
N THR A 5 -3.48 8.79 -8.25
CA THR A 5 -4.78 8.30 -8.68
C THR A 5 -5.48 7.60 -7.50
N LEU A 6 -6.37 8.33 -6.82
CA LEU A 6 -7.25 7.79 -5.80
C LEU A 6 -8.42 7.05 -6.48
N TRP A 7 -8.27 5.75 -6.70
CA TRP A 7 -9.32 4.89 -7.27
C TRP A 7 -10.26 4.27 -6.23
N THR A 8 -10.37 4.83 -5.02
CA THR A 8 -11.05 4.14 -3.91
C THR A 8 -12.52 3.80 -4.19
N SER A 9 -13.18 4.51 -5.10
CA SER A 9 -14.57 4.25 -5.52
C SER A 9 -14.73 3.43 -6.80
N HIS A 10 -13.65 3.12 -7.53
CA HIS A 10 -13.73 2.48 -8.85
C HIS A 10 -14.35 1.07 -8.80
N ALA A 11 -13.82 0.17 -7.95
CA ALA A 11 -14.40 -1.17 -7.77
C ALA A 11 -15.85 -1.14 -7.30
N THR A 12 -16.23 -0.16 -6.47
CA THR A 12 -17.62 -0.01 -6.00
C THR A 12 -18.56 0.31 -7.15
N ILE A 13 -18.18 1.24 -8.04
CA ILE A 13 -18.98 1.61 -9.21
C ILE A 13 -19.14 0.41 -10.16
N LEU A 14 -18.06 -0.33 -10.42
CA LEU A 14 -18.11 -1.52 -11.28
C LEU A 14 -19.01 -2.61 -10.70
N ASP A 15 -18.93 -2.86 -9.39
CA ASP A 15 -19.82 -3.83 -8.72
C ASP A 15 -21.29 -3.38 -8.76
N LEU A 16 -21.57 -2.09 -8.53
CA LEU A 16 -22.92 -1.53 -8.65
C LEU A 16 -23.47 -1.66 -10.08
N ALA A 17 -22.62 -1.43 -11.08
CA ALA A 17 -22.96 -1.56 -12.49
C ALA A 17 -23.03 -3.03 -12.97
N LYS A 18 -22.65 -4.00 -12.12
CA LYS A 18 -22.53 -5.43 -12.47
C LYS A 18 -21.58 -5.66 -13.65
N VAL A 19 -20.50 -4.88 -13.71
CA VAL A 19 -19.45 -5.01 -14.73
C VAL A 19 -18.25 -5.72 -14.12
N GLU A 20 -17.58 -6.56 -14.91
CA GLU A 20 -16.36 -7.23 -14.48
C GLU A 20 -15.26 -6.23 -14.14
N LYS A 21 -14.60 -6.44 -13.00
CA LYS A 21 -13.49 -5.59 -12.55
C LYS A 21 -12.23 -5.93 -13.34
N PRO A 22 -11.59 -4.96 -14.01
CA PRO A 22 -10.35 -5.23 -14.71
C PRO A 22 -9.24 -5.57 -13.71
N ALA A 23 -8.36 -6.50 -14.08
CA ALA A 23 -7.21 -6.84 -13.24
C ALA A 23 -6.20 -5.69 -13.12
N GLN A 24 -6.16 -4.80 -14.12
CA GLN A 24 -5.23 -3.68 -14.20
C GLN A 24 -5.90 -2.43 -14.76
N VAL A 25 -5.40 -1.25 -14.35
CA VAL A 25 -5.82 0.07 -14.83
C VAL A 25 -4.59 0.89 -15.23
N PRO A 26 -4.70 1.81 -16.20
CA PRO A 26 -3.61 2.71 -16.53
C PRO A 26 -3.41 3.74 -15.40
N ASN A 27 -2.15 4.01 -15.05
CA ASN A 27 -1.78 5.13 -14.20
C ASN A 27 -1.67 6.44 -15.01
N SER A 28 -1.27 7.55 -14.37
CA SER A 28 -1.11 8.86 -15.04
C SER A 28 -0.09 8.87 -16.19
N ASP A 29 0.84 7.92 -16.20
CA ASP A 29 1.87 7.77 -17.22
C ASP A 29 1.45 6.78 -18.33
N GLY A 30 0.20 6.31 -18.28
CA GLY A 30 -0.35 5.32 -19.22
C GLY A 30 0.16 3.89 -18.99
N GLN A 31 0.91 3.63 -17.92
CA GLN A 31 1.39 2.29 -17.58
C GLN A 31 0.29 1.50 -16.87
N MET A 32 0.11 0.23 -17.26
CA MET A 32 -0.84 -0.65 -16.61
C MET A 32 -0.32 -1.07 -15.23
N VAL A 33 -1.13 -0.81 -14.20
CA VAL A 33 -0.88 -1.20 -12.81
C VAL A 33 -2.04 -2.05 -12.30
N ALA A 34 -1.79 -2.91 -11.32
CA ALA A 34 -2.86 -3.70 -10.70
C ALA A 34 -3.94 -2.77 -10.11
N LEU A 35 -5.21 -3.14 -10.29
CA LEU A 35 -6.31 -2.40 -9.65
C LEU A 35 -6.21 -2.58 -8.12
N ASP A 36 -6.02 -1.49 -7.40
CA ASP A 36 -5.87 -1.47 -5.94
C ASP A 36 -7.19 -1.20 -5.18
N SER A 37 -8.21 -0.75 -5.91
CA SER A 37 -9.49 -0.38 -5.32
C SER A 37 -10.25 -1.60 -4.80
N VAL A 38 -10.83 -1.47 -3.61
CA VAL A 38 -11.70 -2.48 -3.00
C VAL A 38 -13.11 -1.93 -2.94
N SER A 39 -14.08 -2.76 -3.32
CA SER A 39 -15.49 -2.37 -3.33
C SER A 39 -16.02 -2.16 -1.92
N LEU A 40 -16.84 -1.10 -1.76
CA LEU A 40 -17.57 -0.81 -0.53
C LEU A 40 -18.94 -1.50 -0.47
N LEU A 41 -19.35 -2.18 -1.55
CA LEU A 41 -20.68 -2.76 -1.65
C LEU A 41 -21.02 -3.76 -0.53
N PRO A 42 -20.12 -4.64 -0.04
CA PRO A 42 -20.43 -5.55 1.06
C PRO A 42 -20.81 -4.82 2.36
N VAL A 43 -20.16 -3.69 2.66
CA VAL A 43 -20.52 -2.86 3.82
C VAL A 43 -21.85 -2.13 3.57
N LEU A 44 -22.02 -1.55 2.38
CA LEU A 44 -23.18 -0.71 2.06
C LEU A 44 -24.48 -1.49 1.89
N LYS A 45 -24.41 -2.75 1.42
CA LYS A 45 -25.57 -3.55 1.05
C LYS A 45 -25.79 -4.74 1.98
N ASP A 46 -24.71 -5.42 2.34
CA ASP A 46 -24.79 -6.70 3.06
C ASP A 46 -24.49 -6.52 4.56
N GLY A 47 -24.17 -5.30 5.00
CA GLY A 47 -23.94 -4.96 6.40
C GLY A 47 -22.64 -5.52 6.96
N GLU A 48 -21.67 -5.86 6.10
CA GLU A 48 -20.36 -6.31 6.57
C GLU A 48 -19.67 -5.21 7.38
N ALA A 49 -18.90 -5.63 8.40
CA ALA A 49 -18.19 -4.68 9.26
C ALA A 49 -16.99 -4.01 8.58
N ARG A 50 -16.45 -4.62 7.51
CA ARG A 50 -15.20 -4.18 6.86
C ARG A 50 -15.10 -4.70 5.43
N THR A 51 -14.30 -4.03 4.60
CA THR A 51 -13.98 -4.47 3.23
C THR A 51 -12.54 -4.94 3.05
N ARG A 52 -11.68 -4.66 4.05
CA ARG A 52 -10.26 -4.99 4.03
C ARG A 52 -9.92 -5.82 5.26
N ASP A 53 -8.97 -6.72 5.09
CA ASP A 53 -8.37 -7.43 6.21
C ASP A 53 -7.71 -6.42 7.17
N PRO A 54 -7.96 -6.48 8.48
CA PRO A 54 -7.50 -5.46 9.41
C PRO A 54 -5.99 -5.40 9.60
N GLN A 55 -5.29 -6.52 9.37
CA GLN A 55 -3.85 -6.63 9.59
C GLN A 55 -3.08 -6.38 8.29
N THR A 56 -3.56 -6.95 7.19
CA THR A 56 -2.87 -7.01 5.90
C THR A 56 -3.48 -6.11 4.84
N GLY A 57 -4.75 -5.71 4.99
CA GLY A 57 -5.46 -4.82 4.08
C GLY A 57 -5.08 -3.36 4.30
N VAL A 58 -3.95 -2.96 3.73
CA VAL A 58 -3.43 -1.59 3.84
C VAL A 58 -4.08 -0.63 2.84
N ILE A 59 -4.25 0.61 3.26
CA ILE A 59 -4.56 1.76 2.41
C ILE A 59 -3.27 2.55 2.22
N ILE A 60 -2.99 2.93 0.98
CA ILE A 60 -1.85 3.75 0.61
C ILE A 60 -2.40 5.10 0.13
N CYS A 61 -1.90 6.17 0.71
CA CYS A 61 -2.23 7.54 0.31
C CYS A 61 -0.94 8.29 -0.01
N GLU A 62 -0.94 9.02 -1.11
CA GLU A 62 0.15 9.91 -1.49
C GLU A 62 -0.41 11.33 -1.64
N THR A 63 0.36 12.31 -1.18
CA THR A 63 0.09 13.72 -1.44
C THR A 63 1.38 14.49 -1.68
N VAL A 64 1.24 15.61 -2.39
CA VAL A 64 2.28 16.61 -2.55
C VAL A 64 1.68 17.93 -2.08
N ILE A 65 2.39 18.64 -1.21
CA ILE A 65 1.96 19.91 -0.62
C ILE A 65 2.82 21.03 -1.25
N PRO A 66 2.34 21.71 -2.31
CA PRO A 66 3.16 22.68 -3.04
C PRO A 66 3.62 23.84 -2.15
N LEU A 67 2.76 24.27 -1.22
CA LEU A 67 3.03 25.40 -0.31
C LEU A 67 4.06 25.10 0.78
N LYS A 68 4.46 23.84 0.93
CA LYS A 68 5.44 23.41 1.94
C LYS A 68 6.67 22.86 1.25
N ASN A 69 7.30 23.68 0.38
CA ASN A 69 8.48 23.29 -0.41
C ASN A 69 8.27 21.97 -1.18
N HIS A 70 7.11 21.85 -1.84
CA HIS A 70 6.70 20.62 -2.52
C HIS A 70 6.80 19.35 -1.66
N GLU A 71 6.60 19.46 -0.33
CA GLU A 71 6.67 18.34 0.60
C GLU A 71 5.77 17.20 0.12
N ARG A 72 6.39 16.06 -0.09
CA ARG A 72 5.71 14.84 -0.47
C ARG A 72 5.49 14.01 0.77
N GLN A 73 4.28 13.49 0.90
CA GLN A 73 3.92 12.59 1.99
C GLN A 73 3.34 11.32 1.42
N ILE A 74 3.81 10.17 1.93
CA ILE A 74 3.15 8.89 1.74
C ILE A 74 2.70 8.39 3.10
N ALA A 75 1.45 7.96 3.19
CA ALA A 75 0.94 7.23 4.32
C ALA A 75 0.56 5.81 3.91
N LEU A 76 0.94 4.85 4.74
CA LEU A 76 0.33 3.52 4.76
C LEU A 76 -0.48 3.42 6.03
N ARG A 77 -1.64 2.76 5.96
CA ARG A 77 -2.51 2.58 7.12
C ARG A 77 -3.26 1.26 7.05
N ASN A 78 -3.30 0.51 8.14
CA ASN A 78 -4.28 -0.56 8.37
C ASN A 78 -5.20 -0.17 9.54
N GLU A 79 -5.90 -1.13 10.15
CA GLU A 79 -6.80 -0.83 11.27
C GLU A 79 -6.06 -0.22 12.47
N ARG A 80 -4.85 -0.72 12.77
CA ARG A 80 -4.12 -0.41 14.00
C ARG A 80 -2.96 0.54 13.82
N TYR A 81 -2.24 0.46 12.72
CA TYR A 81 -0.98 1.18 12.53
C TYR A 81 -1.05 2.11 11.33
N LYS A 82 -0.30 3.22 11.43
CA LYS A 82 -0.01 4.14 10.34
C LYS A 82 1.49 4.40 10.25
N LEU A 83 2.01 4.37 9.03
CA LEU A 83 3.35 4.80 8.68
C LEU A 83 3.22 6.07 7.85
N LEU A 84 3.92 7.12 8.23
CA LEU A 84 3.98 8.37 7.49
C LEU A 84 5.43 8.65 7.10
N ASN A 85 5.70 8.69 5.80
CA ASN A 85 6.98 9.10 5.22
C ASN A 85 6.80 10.51 4.64
N ILE A 86 7.64 11.44 5.08
CA ILE A 86 7.63 12.85 4.67
C ILE A 86 8.97 13.17 4.03
N LYS A 87 8.98 13.73 2.81
CA LYS A 87 10.19 14.18 2.11
C LYS A 87 9.94 15.56 1.50
N ALA A 88 10.64 16.58 1.99
CA ALA A 88 10.71 17.89 1.35
C ALA A 88 11.82 17.93 0.30
N GLU A 89 11.72 18.86 -0.66
CA GLU A 89 12.75 19.02 -1.69
C GLU A 89 14.09 19.45 -1.07
N GLY A 90 15.16 18.70 -1.37
CA GLY A 90 16.49 18.92 -0.80
C GLY A 90 16.72 18.31 0.59
N GLU A 91 15.72 17.63 1.17
CA GLU A 91 15.80 17.03 2.50
C GLU A 91 15.75 15.49 2.46
N GLY A 92 16.25 14.88 3.54
CA GLY A 92 16.10 13.45 3.77
C GLY A 92 14.66 13.07 4.13
N ALA A 93 14.26 11.85 3.80
CA ALA A 93 12.95 11.34 4.19
C ALA A 93 12.88 11.10 5.71
N VAL A 94 11.80 11.57 6.34
CA VAL A 94 11.50 11.34 7.75
C VAL A 94 10.34 10.38 7.87
N CYS A 95 10.51 9.34 8.69
CA CYS A 95 9.53 8.29 8.87
C CYS A 95 9.00 8.27 10.29
N LYS A 96 7.67 8.23 10.42
CA LYS A 96 6.98 8.13 11.70
C LYS A 96 5.98 6.98 11.67
N TYR A 97 5.94 6.23 12.76
CA TYR A 97 5.02 5.13 12.97
C TYR A 97 4.06 5.49 14.10
N TYR A 98 2.81 5.09 13.98
CA TYR A 98 1.75 5.38 14.95
C TYR A 98 0.89 4.15 15.17
N ASP A 99 0.51 3.88 16.43
CA ASP A 99 -0.61 3.01 16.76
C ASP A 99 -1.87 3.88 16.81
N VAL A 100 -2.63 3.91 15.72
CA VAL A 100 -3.83 4.76 15.58
C VAL A 100 -5.02 4.24 16.39
N THR A 101 -4.92 3.05 16.99
CA THR A 101 -5.90 2.57 17.97
C THR A 101 -5.63 3.16 19.35
N ALA A 102 -4.35 3.24 19.75
CA ALA A 102 -3.94 3.82 21.02
C ALA A 102 -3.84 5.36 20.99
N ASP A 103 -3.42 5.91 19.85
CA ASP A 103 -3.23 7.34 19.60
C ASP A 103 -3.85 7.75 18.25
N PRO A 104 -5.19 7.97 18.21
CA PRO A 104 -5.89 8.35 16.98
C PRO A 104 -5.51 9.72 16.42
N LEU A 105 -4.88 10.58 17.25
CA LEU A 105 -4.46 11.93 16.87
C LEU A 105 -3.01 11.98 16.36
N GLU A 106 -2.28 10.85 16.43
CA GLU A 106 -0.92 10.73 15.92
C GLU A 106 0.07 11.71 16.58
N GLU A 107 -0.13 11.97 17.88
CA GLU A 107 0.71 12.85 18.69
C GLU A 107 2.04 12.18 19.11
N PHE A 108 2.03 10.87 19.34
CA PHE A 108 3.12 10.11 19.93
C PHE A 108 3.63 9.03 18.98
N PRO A 109 4.67 9.32 18.16
CA PRO A 109 5.23 8.32 17.27
C PRO A 109 5.91 7.20 18.07
N ILE A 110 5.68 5.96 17.63
CA ILE A 110 6.31 4.75 18.15
C ILE A 110 7.53 4.37 17.29
N SER A 111 8.40 3.52 17.79
CA SER A 111 9.50 2.97 17.02
C SER A 111 9.03 1.90 16.03
N GLU A 112 9.80 1.71 14.95
CA GLU A 112 9.54 0.64 13.98
C GLU A 112 9.51 -0.75 14.63
N LYS A 113 10.31 -0.99 15.69
CA LYS A 113 10.34 -2.27 16.40
C LYS A 113 9.04 -2.56 17.15
N GLU A 114 8.25 -1.53 17.43
CA GLU A 114 6.97 -1.65 18.12
C GLU A 114 5.82 -1.91 17.15
N THR A 115 6.03 -1.84 15.83
CA THR A 115 5.04 -2.29 14.84
C THR A 115 5.12 -3.79 14.62
N ALA A 116 3.95 -4.45 14.45
CA ALA A 116 3.86 -5.90 14.28
C ALA A 116 3.38 -6.28 12.87
N GLY A 117 3.78 -7.47 12.39
CA GLY A 117 3.18 -8.14 11.22
C GLY A 117 3.46 -7.44 9.87
N ALA A 118 2.46 -7.37 8.99
CA ALA A 118 2.57 -6.73 7.67
C ALA A 118 2.90 -5.22 7.73
N PHE A 119 2.84 -4.62 8.93
CA PHE A 119 3.20 -3.25 9.24
C PHE A 119 4.61 -3.08 9.84
N ALA A 120 5.33 -4.18 10.05
CA ALA A 120 6.78 -4.18 10.26
C ALA A 120 7.54 -3.76 8.99
N ALA A 121 6.84 -3.18 8.02
CA ALA A 121 7.41 -2.59 6.86
C ALA A 121 8.22 -1.36 7.27
N THR A 122 9.53 -1.56 7.25
CA THR A 122 10.55 -0.55 7.09
C THR A 122 10.09 0.54 6.14
N CYS A 123 10.49 1.78 6.41
CA CYS A 123 10.46 2.88 5.44
C CYS A 123 11.34 2.65 4.19
N ASP A 124 11.79 1.41 3.98
CA ASP A 124 12.44 0.95 2.79
C ASP A 124 11.43 0.89 1.64
N PRO A 125 11.63 1.68 0.59
CA PRO A 125 10.76 1.68 -0.59
C PRO A 125 10.77 0.38 -1.37
N ARG A 126 11.71 -0.53 -1.09
CA ARG A 126 11.76 -1.86 -1.70
C ARG A 126 10.62 -2.75 -1.20
N THR A 127 10.05 -2.45 -0.03
CA THR A 127 9.08 -3.32 0.67
C THR A 127 7.64 -3.13 0.15
N PHE A 128 7.33 -2.01 -0.52
CA PHE A 128 6.05 -1.79 -1.20
C PHE A 128 6.22 -1.41 -2.66
N PRO A 129 5.64 -2.16 -3.62
CA PRO A 129 5.65 -1.79 -5.03
C PRO A 129 5.13 -0.38 -5.32
N ALA A 130 4.16 0.10 -4.55
CA ALA A 130 3.67 1.49 -4.62
C ALA A 130 4.74 2.51 -4.20
N MET A 131 5.61 2.20 -3.23
CA MET A 131 6.75 3.04 -2.87
C MET A 131 7.89 2.99 -3.90
N ARG A 132 7.97 1.94 -4.73
CA ARG A 132 9.02 1.82 -5.78
C ARG A 132 8.86 2.83 -6.91
N VAL A 133 7.62 3.18 -7.27
CA VAL A 133 7.35 4.25 -8.24
C VAL A 133 7.78 5.60 -7.67
N TRP A 134 7.65 5.78 -6.35
CA TRP A 134 7.95 7.01 -5.64
C TRP A 134 9.45 7.34 -5.51
N HIS A 135 10.30 6.34 -5.25
CA HIS A 135 11.75 6.56 -5.25
C HIS A 135 12.29 6.92 -6.64
N ARG A 136 11.70 6.36 -7.70
CA ARG A 136 12.09 6.69 -9.08
C ARG A 136 11.84 8.16 -9.41
N LEU A 137 10.78 8.75 -8.85
CA LEU A 137 10.37 10.14 -9.13
C LEU A 137 11.01 11.18 -8.21
N SER A 138 11.48 10.78 -7.03
CA SER A 138 11.99 11.71 -6.02
C SER A 138 13.52 11.82 -5.93
N ASP A 139 14.28 11.03 -6.71
CA ASP A 139 15.74 11.04 -6.68
C ASP A 139 16.40 11.81 -7.82
N GLY A 140 15.69 12.24 -8.88
CA GLY A 140 16.25 13.07 -9.97
C GLY A 140 17.50 12.51 -10.68
N ALA A 141 17.94 11.33 -10.31
CA ALA A 141 19.21 10.73 -10.68
C ALA A 141 18.92 9.35 -11.25
N SER A 142 19.00 9.29 -12.58
CA SER A 142 19.32 8.11 -13.35
C SER A 142 20.49 7.35 -12.72
N ARG A 143 20.22 6.40 -11.83
CA ARG A 143 21.11 5.26 -11.59
C ARG A 143 20.32 3.97 -11.72
N VAL A 144 20.55 3.34 -12.88
CA VAL A 144 20.32 1.93 -13.17
C VAL A 144 20.88 1.10 -12.01
N TRP A 145 20.04 0.67 -11.09
CA TRP A 145 20.42 -0.35 -10.12
C TRP A 145 20.10 -1.72 -10.71
N ARG A 146 21.17 -2.44 -11.06
CA ARG A 146 21.14 -3.84 -11.46
C ARG A 146 20.56 -4.66 -10.31
N SER A 147 19.56 -5.47 -10.63
CA SER A 147 18.92 -6.43 -9.75
C SER A 147 19.94 -7.41 -9.16
N ARG A 148 20.03 -7.42 -7.83
CA ARG A 148 20.21 -8.66 -7.07
C ARG A 148 19.15 -8.65 -5.97
N ALA A 149 17.94 -9.06 -6.34
CA ALA A 149 16.98 -9.52 -5.35
C ALA A 149 17.51 -10.87 -4.81
N PRO A 150 17.60 -11.09 -3.48
CA PRO A 150 17.56 -12.44 -2.99
C PRO A 150 16.17 -13.00 -3.34
N GLN A 151 16.12 -14.16 -3.99
CA GLN A 151 14.89 -14.91 -4.17
C GLN A 151 14.30 -15.19 -2.78
N LEU A 152 13.23 -14.51 -2.41
CA LEU A 152 12.30 -15.01 -1.40
C LEU A 152 11.54 -16.16 -2.06
N SER A 153 12.10 -17.36 -1.98
CA SER A 153 11.39 -18.59 -2.26
C SER A 153 10.29 -18.75 -1.22
N TYR A 154 9.04 -18.52 -1.64
CA TYR A 154 7.90 -19.10 -0.95
C TYR A 154 8.09 -20.62 -0.95
N LEU A 155 8.40 -21.20 0.21
CA LEU A 155 8.28 -22.63 0.41
C LEU A 155 6.80 -22.97 0.26
N ALA A 156 6.44 -23.52 -0.90
CA ALA A 156 5.21 -24.29 -1.03
C ALA A 156 5.26 -25.44 -0.01
N PRO A 157 4.14 -25.79 0.65
CA PRO A 157 4.10 -26.97 1.49
C PRO A 157 4.41 -28.23 0.65
N PRO A 158 5.08 -29.24 1.22
CA PRO A 158 5.42 -30.45 0.50
C PRO A 158 4.15 -31.14 -0.01
N ARG A 159 4.09 -31.35 -1.33
CA ARG A 159 3.12 -32.24 -1.98
C ARG A 159 3.50 -33.68 -1.68
N ASP A 160 3.22 -34.15 -0.48
CA ASP A 160 3.19 -35.59 -0.22
C ASP A 160 2.08 -35.91 0.78
N ARG A 161 1.20 -36.83 0.36
CA ARG A 161 0.07 -37.45 1.08
C ARG A 161 -1.25 -36.67 1.10
N LEU A 162 -1.98 -36.76 -0.01
CA LEU A 162 -3.44 -36.90 0.06
C LEU A 162 -3.75 -38.39 0.31
N PRO A 163 -4.54 -38.77 1.33
CA PRO A 163 -5.09 -40.12 1.40
C PRO A 163 -6.11 -40.31 0.26
N ALA A 164 -6.03 -41.45 -0.42
CA ALA A 164 -6.99 -41.85 -1.44
C ALA A 164 -8.41 -41.91 -0.83
N LEU A 165 -9.36 -41.28 -1.51
CA LEU A 165 -10.78 -41.45 -1.21
C LEU A 165 -11.21 -42.87 -1.62
N PRO A 166 -11.99 -43.58 -0.78
CA PRO A 166 -12.55 -44.87 -1.17
C PRO A 166 -13.61 -44.71 -2.27
N VAL A 167 -13.68 -45.76 -3.09
CA VAL A 167 -14.40 -45.92 -4.37
C VAL A 167 -15.89 -45.57 -4.30
#